data_AF-A0A7Y4GRY3-F1
#
_entry.id   AF-A0A7Y4GRY3-F1
#
_cell.length_a   1.000
_cell.length_b   1.000
_cell.length_c   1.000
_cell.angle_alpha   90.00
_cell.angle_beta   90.00
_cell.angle_gamma   90.00
#
_symmetry.space_group_name_H-M   'P 1'
#
loop_
_entity.id
_entity.type
_entity.pdbx_description
1 polymer ?
#
loop_
_entity_poly.entity_id
_entity_poly.type
_entity_poly.pdbx_seq_one_letter_code
_entity_poly.pdbx_strand_id
1 'polypeptide(L)'
;MTTLGPLQMRATLSLRSNFAVNHLRVASREARSAHEVEQLNDISQHGPWFDQMMMHVPVAIVMAAAALEANCNEIVQDILDGSARLSLAAGHQALLRDLKGDYSGNAMERYRKLALLLDKAPALGALPWQNASLLVRFRNAFMHFKPAWDHETDVHDGKWIKELKARVSISAGYQSKFMFPYGFMTYGCAKWAVESAGMFSANFSALIGVRDRLAGGDALP
;
A
#
# COMPACT_ATOMS: atom_id res chain seq x y z
N MET A 1 55.38 -3.88 38.30
CA MET A 1 54.98 -2.73 37.47
C MET A 1 54.13 -3.26 36.33
N THR A 2 52.81 -3.10 36.40
CA THR A 2 51.86 -3.60 35.40
C THR A 2 51.50 -2.43 34.51
N THR A 3 51.90 -2.47 33.24
CA THR A 3 51.58 -1.45 32.24
C THR A 3 50.11 -1.57 31.85
N LEU A 4 49.31 -0.53 32.12
CA LEU A 4 47.95 -0.41 31.61
C LEU A 4 48.03 -0.31 30.07
N GLY A 5 47.44 -1.28 29.38
CA GLY A 5 47.36 -1.30 27.92
C GLY A 5 46.57 -0.09 27.37
N PRO A 6 46.82 0.32 26.11
CA PRO A 6 46.20 1.50 25.54
C PRO A 6 44.67 1.34 25.48
N LEU A 7 43.97 2.37 25.97
CA LEU A 7 42.52 2.51 25.83
C LEU A 7 42.17 2.58 24.34
N GLN A 8 41.46 1.57 23.85
CA GLN A 8 40.89 1.57 22.50
C GLN A 8 39.42 1.96 22.56
N MET A 9 39.05 3.02 21.85
CA MET A 9 37.66 3.37 21.58
C MET A 9 37.27 2.87 20.18
N ARG A 10 36.08 2.28 20.07
CA ARG A 10 35.50 1.85 18.79
C ARG A 10 34.12 2.49 18.64
N ALA A 11 33.93 3.24 17.56
CA ALA A 11 32.64 3.78 17.17
C ALA A 11 32.09 3.00 15.97
N THR A 12 30.79 2.70 15.99
CA THR A 12 30.09 2.02 14.89
C THR A 12 28.93 2.91 14.44
N LEU A 13 28.88 3.23 13.15
CA LEU A 13 27.75 3.88 12.51
C LEU A 13 26.95 2.85 11.71
N SER A 14 25.63 2.86 11.88
CA SER A 14 24.71 1.98 11.13
C SER A 14 23.65 2.82 10.43
N LEU A 15 23.31 2.46 9.20
CA LEU A 15 22.28 3.10 8.38
C LEU A 15 21.21 2.08 7.99
N ARG A 16 19.94 2.49 7.98
CA ARG A 16 18.80 1.68 7.53
C ARG A 16 17.99 2.45 6.50
N SER A 17 17.64 1.80 5.40
CA SER A 17 16.77 2.36 4.37
C SER A 17 15.31 1.94 4.59
N ASN A 18 14.40 2.89 4.47
CA ASN A 18 12.96 2.70 4.51
C ASN A 18 12.39 3.01 3.10
N PHE A 19 11.43 2.21 2.63
CA PHE A 19 10.88 2.28 1.27
C PHE A 19 9.39 2.65 1.21
N ALA A 20 8.65 2.56 2.31
CA ALA A 20 7.21 2.82 2.34
C ALA A 20 6.84 4.19 1.73
N VAL A 21 7.53 5.25 2.16
CA VAL A 21 7.33 6.61 1.67
C VAL A 21 7.69 6.73 0.19
N ASN A 22 8.78 6.09 -0.24
CA ASN A 22 9.21 6.12 -1.65
C ASN A 22 8.18 5.44 -2.54
N HIS A 23 7.61 4.31 -2.11
CA HIS A 23 6.54 3.62 -2.83
C HIS A 23 5.31 4.52 -2.98
N LEU A 24 4.85 5.15 -1.90
CA LEU A 24 3.68 6.05 -1.97
C LEU A 24 3.94 7.29 -2.83
N ARG A 25 5.17 7.83 -2.83
CA ARG A 25 5.57 8.95 -3.69
C ARG A 25 5.51 8.57 -5.17
N VAL A 26 6.01 7.39 -5.53
CA VAL A 26 5.88 6.89 -6.90
C VAL A 26 4.40 6.72 -7.26
N ALA A 27 3.61 6.14 -6.35
CA ALA A 27 2.18 5.99 -6.58
C ALA A 27 1.46 7.32 -6.84
N SER A 28 1.80 8.34 -6.04
CA SER A 28 1.26 9.69 -6.17
C SER A 28 1.70 10.37 -7.47
N ARG A 29 2.97 10.20 -7.85
CA ARG A 29 3.49 10.70 -9.13
C ARG A 29 2.71 10.10 -10.31
N GLU A 30 2.56 8.78 -10.34
CA GLU A 30 1.88 8.12 -11.46
C GLU A 30 0.38 8.42 -11.48
N ALA A 31 -0.25 8.63 -10.32
CA ALA A 31 -1.62 9.15 -10.28
C ALA A 31 -1.71 10.55 -10.91
N ARG A 32 -0.74 11.45 -10.66
CA ARG A 32 -0.68 12.76 -11.35
C ARG A 32 -0.44 12.62 -12.85
N SER A 33 0.46 11.74 -13.29
CA SER A 33 0.65 11.47 -14.71
C SER A 33 -0.66 10.98 -15.37
N ALA A 34 -1.40 10.08 -14.71
CA ALA A 34 -2.70 9.62 -15.20
C ALA A 34 -3.73 10.76 -15.26
N HIS A 35 -3.73 11.67 -14.28
CA HIS A 35 -4.57 12.86 -14.30
C HIS A 35 -4.28 13.75 -15.51
N GLU A 36 -3.00 14.05 -15.75
CA GLU A 36 -2.56 14.88 -16.89
C GLU A 36 -3.00 14.26 -18.23
N VAL A 37 -2.82 12.95 -18.39
CA VAL A 37 -3.26 12.22 -19.58
C VAL A 37 -4.78 12.30 -19.75
N GLU A 38 -5.56 12.03 -18.70
CA GLU A 38 -7.02 12.03 -18.78
C GLU A 38 -7.56 13.45 -19.05
N GLN A 39 -7.02 14.50 -18.42
CA GLN A 39 -7.41 15.89 -18.65
C GLN A 39 -7.15 16.34 -20.10
N LEU A 40 -6.03 15.93 -20.71
CA LEU A 40 -5.72 16.25 -22.09
C LEU A 40 -6.62 15.54 -23.11
N ASN A 41 -7.40 14.53 -22.66
CA ASN A 41 -8.16 13.64 -23.53
C ASN A 41 -9.64 13.47 -23.10
N ASP A 42 -10.16 14.37 -22.26
CA ASP A 42 -11.46 14.26 -21.55
C ASP A 42 -12.69 14.07 -22.48
N ILE A 43 -12.57 14.44 -23.76
CA ILE A 43 -13.61 14.32 -24.81
C ILE A 43 -13.32 13.23 -25.86
N SER A 44 -12.18 12.55 -25.76
CA SER A 44 -11.73 11.60 -26.79
C SER A 44 -12.21 10.17 -26.48
N GLN A 45 -13.01 9.60 -27.38
CA GLN A 45 -13.30 8.16 -27.35
C GLN A 45 -11.97 7.41 -27.57
N HIS A 46 -11.59 6.51 -26.63
CA HIS A 46 -10.39 5.66 -26.59
C HIS A 46 -9.37 5.77 -27.75
N GLY A 47 -8.11 6.09 -27.43
CA GLY A 47 -7.02 6.20 -28.42
C GLY A 47 -5.65 5.96 -27.80
N PRO A 48 -4.54 6.41 -28.44
CA PRO A 48 -3.16 6.21 -27.95
C PRO A 48 -2.90 6.71 -26.51
N TRP A 49 -3.74 7.60 -26.00
CA TRP A 49 -3.70 8.05 -24.60
C TRP A 49 -4.04 6.93 -23.61
N PHE A 50 -4.84 5.95 -24.02
CA PHE A 50 -5.22 4.82 -23.17
C PHE A 50 -4.03 3.88 -22.90
N ASP A 51 -3.09 3.76 -23.84
CA ASP A 51 -1.84 3.05 -23.61
C ASP A 51 -1.01 3.71 -22.49
N GLN A 52 -1.08 5.05 -22.38
CA GLN A 52 -0.44 5.78 -21.28
C GLN A 52 -1.15 5.51 -19.95
N MET A 53 -2.49 5.44 -19.95
CA MET A 53 -3.24 5.04 -18.75
C MET A 53 -2.88 3.61 -18.30
N MET A 54 -2.72 2.69 -19.25
CA MET A 54 -2.25 1.32 -19.02
C MET A 54 -0.83 1.24 -18.45
N MET A 55 -0.01 2.29 -18.60
CA MET A 55 1.31 2.39 -17.96
C MET A 55 1.23 3.02 -16.57
N HIS A 56 0.53 4.15 -16.42
CA HIS A 56 0.52 4.93 -15.17
C HIS A 56 -0.36 4.31 -14.08
N VAL A 57 -1.57 3.91 -14.42
CA VAL A 57 -2.58 3.49 -13.43
C VAL A 57 -2.16 2.19 -12.71
N PRO A 58 -1.70 1.13 -13.39
CA PRO A 58 -1.22 -0.06 -12.70
C PRO A 58 -0.02 0.22 -11.78
N VAL A 59 0.91 1.09 -12.17
CA VAL A 59 2.05 1.47 -11.33
C VAL A 59 1.57 2.18 -10.07
N ALA A 60 0.61 3.11 -10.19
CA ALA A 60 0.03 3.78 -9.02
C ALA A 60 -0.57 2.78 -8.03
N ILE A 61 -1.35 1.81 -8.52
CA ILE A 61 -2.01 0.78 -7.70
C ILE A 61 -1.00 -0.13 -7.02
N VAL A 62 -0.05 -0.67 -7.78
CA VAL A 62 0.97 -1.61 -7.28
C VAL A 62 1.84 -0.92 -6.23
N MET A 63 2.26 0.33 -6.49
CA MET A 63 3.14 1.07 -5.58
C MET A 63 2.40 1.55 -4.32
N ALA A 64 1.11 1.88 -4.41
CA ALA A 64 0.32 2.19 -3.21
C ALA A 64 0.17 0.97 -2.28
N ALA A 65 -0.08 -0.22 -2.83
CA ALA A 65 -0.12 -1.46 -2.05
C ALA A 65 1.27 -1.84 -1.47
N ALA A 66 2.33 -1.70 -2.28
CA ALA A 66 3.70 -1.92 -1.82
C ALA A 66 4.11 -0.96 -0.69
N ALA A 67 3.61 0.27 -0.69
CA ALA A 67 3.79 1.21 0.40
C ALA A 67 3.20 0.69 1.72
N LEU A 68 2.01 0.06 1.68
CA LEU A 68 1.40 -0.55 2.86
C LEU A 68 2.22 -1.73 3.39
N GLU A 69 2.69 -2.62 2.51
CA GLU A 69 3.52 -3.76 2.88
C GLU A 69 4.84 -3.31 3.53
N ALA A 70 5.53 -2.37 2.89
CA ALA A 70 6.77 -1.80 3.42
C ALA A 70 6.53 -1.07 4.75
N ASN A 71 5.44 -0.30 4.87
CA ASN A 71 5.12 0.42 6.10
C ASN A 71 4.90 -0.52 7.28
N CYS A 72 4.22 -1.67 7.07
CA CYS A 72 4.04 -2.67 8.11
C CYS A 72 5.39 -3.22 8.60
N ASN A 73 6.27 -3.56 7.66
CA ASN A 73 7.60 -4.09 7.97
C ASN A 73 8.47 -3.07 8.71
N GLU A 74 8.40 -1.81 8.30
CA GLU A 74 9.10 -0.72 8.96
C GLU A 74 8.59 -0.51 10.39
N ILE A 75 7.27 -0.46 10.62
CA ILE A 75 6.69 -0.33 11.96
C ILE A 75 7.15 -1.49 12.87
N VAL A 76 7.08 -2.73 12.39
CA VAL A 76 7.58 -3.90 13.14
C VAL A 76 9.04 -3.71 13.52
N GLN A 77 9.87 -3.28 12.57
CA GLN A 77 11.29 -3.05 12.80
C GLN A 77 11.55 -1.92 13.80
N ASP A 78 10.79 -0.82 13.77
CA ASP A 78 10.98 0.28 14.71
C ASP A 78 10.59 -0.07 16.14
N ILE A 79 9.59 -0.92 16.30
CA ILE A 79 9.21 -1.42 17.61
C ILE A 79 10.35 -2.29 18.17
N LEU A 80 10.93 -3.16 17.34
CA LEU A 80 12.10 -3.97 17.72
C LEU A 80 13.34 -3.13 18.03
N ASP A 81 13.55 -2.04 17.29
CA ASP A 81 14.66 -1.11 17.49
C ASP A 81 14.41 -0.11 18.64
N GLY A 82 13.24 -0.15 19.29
CA GLY A 82 12.83 0.81 20.33
C GLY A 82 12.52 2.23 19.81
N SER A 83 12.57 2.44 18.48
CA SER A 83 12.33 3.72 17.82
C SER A 83 10.85 4.14 17.84
N ALA A 84 9.93 3.18 18.00
CA ALA A 84 8.49 3.44 18.10
C ALA A 84 8.04 3.97 19.48
N ARG A 85 8.93 4.03 20.48
CA ARG A 85 8.62 4.40 21.88
C ARG A 85 7.52 3.54 22.53
N LEU A 86 7.38 2.31 22.07
CA LEU A 86 6.48 1.31 22.66
C LEU A 86 7.28 0.38 23.58
N SER A 87 6.79 0.16 24.80
CA SER A 87 7.37 -0.79 25.75
C SER A 87 6.61 -2.10 25.69
N LEU A 88 7.28 -3.17 25.25
CA LEU A 88 6.68 -4.49 25.12
C LEU A 88 7.26 -5.47 26.14
N ALA A 89 6.39 -6.31 26.72
CA ALA A 89 6.82 -7.47 27.48
C ALA A 89 7.64 -8.44 26.61
N ALA A 90 8.52 -9.24 27.24
CA ALA A 90 9.42 -10.14 26.52
C ALA A 90 8.68 -11.12 25.57
N GLY A 91 7.51 -11.62 25.99
CA GLY A 91 6.68 -12.49 25.14
C GLY A 91 6.18 -11.79 23.87
N HIS A 92 5.71 -10.54 23.98
CA HIS A 92 5.30 -9.74 22.82
C HIS A 92 6.48 -9.43 21.89
N GLN A 93 7.69 -9.22 22.43
CA GLN A 93 8.88 -9.06 21.59
C GLN A 93 9.22 -10.34 20.81
N ALA A 94 9.04 -11.53 21.41
CA ALA A 94 9.26 -12.80 20.71
C ALA A 94 8.28 -12.97 19.55
N LEU A 95 6.98 -12.77 19.81
CA LEU A 95 5.94 -12.81 18.76
C LEU A 95 6.18 -11.79 17.65
N LEU A 96 6.72 -10.62 17.97
CA LEU A 96 7.05 -9.60 16.97
C LEU A 96 8.22 -10.01 16.08
N ARG A 97 9.21 -10.73 16.63
CA ARG A 97 10.30 -11.33 15.84
C ARG A 97 9.78 -12.43 14.92
N ASP A 98 8.83 -13.23 15.38
CA ASP A 98 8.17 -14.24 14.54
C ASP A 98 7.41 -13.57 13.39
N LEU A 99 6.64 -12.51 13.68
CA LEU A 99 5.94 -11.72 12.66
C LEU A 99 6.91 -11.08 11.66
N LYS A 100 8.09 -10.64 12.10
CA LYS A 100 9.14 -10.12 11.21
C LYS A 100 9.68 -11.21 10.27
N GLY A 101 9.89 -12.42 10.75
CA GLY A 101 10.39 -13.55 9.96
C GLY A 101 9.36 -14.16 9.00
N ASP A 102 8.07 -13.94 9.26
CA ASP A 102 6.98 -14.45 8.44
C ASP A 102 6.78 -13.62 7.16
N TYR A 103 7.44 -13.99 6.06
CA TYR A 103 7.17 -13.40 4.75
C TYR A 103 5.93 -14.00 4.07
N SER A 104 5.28 -14.97 4.70
CA SER A 104 4.09 -15.61 4.15
C SER A 104 2.83 -14.83 4.53
N GLY A 105 1.96 -14.60 3.56
CA GLY A 105 0.61 -14.08 3.81
C GLY A 105 0.32 -12.67 3.31
N ASN A 106 -0.94 -12.29 3.51
CA ASN A 106 -1.51 -11.04 3.06
C ASN A 106 -1.05 -9.87 3.96
N ALA A 107 -0.63 -8.75 3.35
CA ALA A 107 -0.27 -7.52 4.04
C ALA A 107 -1.25 -7.13 5.16
N MET A 108 -2.56 -7.24 4.88
CA MET A 108 -3.62 -6.88 5.83
C MET A 108 -3.67 -7.81 7.04
N GLU A 109 -3.34 -9.08 6.86
CA GLU A 109 -3.27 -10.04 7.96
C GLU A 109 -2.07 -9.73 8.86
N ARG A 110 -0.95 -9.25 8.30
CA ARG A 110 0.20 -8.78 9.08
C ARG A 110 -0.16 -7.57 9.95
N TYR A 111 -0.86 -6.59 9.39
CA TYR A 111 -1.39 -5.45 10.15
C TYR A 111 -2.34 -5.89 11.27
N ARG A 112 -3.24 -6.84 10.98
CA ARG A 112 -4.15 -7.38 11.99
C ARG A 112 -3.39 -8.07 13.13
N LYS A 113 -2.46 -8.96 12.81
CA LYS A 113 -1.60 -9.65 13.79
C LYS A 113 -0.83 -8.65 14.65
N LEU A 114 -0.27 -7.62 14.03
CA LEU A 114 0.45 -6.56 14.72
C LEU A 114 -0.45 -5.78 15.70
N ALA A 115 -1.67 -5.39 15.28
CA ALA A 115 -2.61 -4.71 16.17
C ALA A 115 -2.99 -5.59 17.37
N LEU A 116 -3.29 -6.87 17.13
CA LEU A 116 -3.66 -7.82 18.18
C LEU A 116 -2.51 -8.07 19.17
N LEU A 117 -1.26 -8.14 18.69
CA LEU A 117 -0.07 -8.25 19.53
C LEU A 117 0.08 -7.05 20.47
N LEU A 118 -0.41 -5.88 20.07
CA LEU A 118 -0.40 -4.64 20.84
C LEU A 118 -1.69 -4.41 21.64
N ASP A 119 -2.50 -5.45 21.85
CA ASP A 119 -3.79 -5.41 22.53
C ASP A 119 -4.77 -4.39 21.91
N LYS A 120 -4.70 -4.20 20.59
CA LYS A 120 -5.61 -3.35 19.81
C LYS A 120 -6.52 -4.21 18.95
N ALA A 121 -7.83 -3.95 19.03
CA ALA A 121 -8.82 -4.58 18.17
C ALA A 121 -9.05 -3.70 16.93
N PRO A 122 -8.58 -4.09 15.73
CA PRO A 122 -8.82 -3.31 14.52
C PRO A 122 -10.29 -3.41 14.08
N ALA A 123 -10.88 -2.27 13.69
CA ALA A 123 -12.21 -2.23 13.12
C ALA A 123 -12.18 -2.68 11.64
N LEU A 124 -12.11 -3.99 11.39
CA LEU A 124 -11.96 -4.54 10.02
C LEU A 124 -13.09 -4.16 9.05
N GLY A 125 -14.28 -3.85 9.59
CA GLY A 125 -15.42 -3.34 8.82
C GLY A 125 -15.37 -1.84 8.52
N ALA A 126 -14.40 -1.11 9.07
CA ALA A 126 -14.24 0.31 8.81
C ALA A 126 -13.64 0.56 7.41
N LEU A 127 -14.01 1.70 6.82
CA LEU A 127 -13.62 2.08 5.47
C LEU A 127 -12.11 1.97 5.19
N PRO A 128 -11.18 2.42 6.07
CA PRO A 128 -9.75 2.31 5.79
C PRO A 128 -9.28 0.85 5.63
N TRP A 129 -9.80 -0.07 6.44
CA TRP A 129 -9.47 -1.50 6.38
C TRP A 129 -10.06 -2.17 5.14
N GLN A 130 -11.30 -1.84 4.79
CA GLN A 130 -11.95 -2.35 3.59
C GLN A 130 -11.22 -1.89 2.32
N ASN A 131 -10.93 -0.59 2.23
CA ASN A 131 -10.22 -0.02 1.08
C ASN A 131 -8.80 -0.58 0.95
N ALA A 132 -8.03 -0.68 2.04
CA ALA A 132 -6.70 -1.28 1.99
C ALA A 132 -6.74 -2.76 1.59
N SER A 133 -7.71 -3.52 2.09
CA SER A 133 -7.91 -4.92 1.69
C SER A 133 -8.25 -5.05 0.22
N LEU A 134 -9.08 -4.15 -0.31
CA LEU A 134 -9.43 -4.11 -1.72
C LEU A 134 -8.25 -3.68 -2.59
N LEU A 135 -7.45 -2.72 -2.14
CA LEU A 135 -6.23 -2.27 -2.81
C LEU A 135 -5.19 -3.39 -2.94
N VAL A 136 -4.95 -4.15 -1.87
CA VAL A 136 -4.04 -5.31 -1.90
C VAL A 136 -4.55 -6.38 -2.87
N ARG A 137 -5.87 -6.64 -2.90
CA ARG A 137 -6.47 -7.53 -3.90
C ARG A 137 -6.28 -7.02 -5.32
N PHE A 138 -6.43 -5.72 -5.55
CA PHE A 138 -6.28 -5.11 -6.86
C PHE A 138 -4.82 -5.22 -7.36
N ARG A 139 -3.83 -4.94 -6.50
CA ARG A 139 -2.41 -5.20 -6.80
C ARG A 139 -2.16 -6.66 -7.12
N ASN A 140 -2.72 -7.59 -6.35
CA ASN A 140 -2.55 -9.03 -6.61
C ASN A 140 -3.17 -9.46 -7.95
N ALA A 141 -4.28 -8.85 -8.36
CA ALA A 141 -4.87 -9.09 -9.67
C ALA A 141 -3.93 -8.69 -10.82
N PHE A 142 -3.16 -7.60 -10.69
CA PHE A 142 -2.12 -7.25 -11.67
C PHE A 142 -0.88 -8.15 -11.60
N MET A 143 -0.40 -8.47 -10.40
CA MET A 143 0.85 -9.20 -10.21
C MET A 143 0.74 -10.70 -10.49
N HIS A 144 -0.45 -11.27 -10.27
CA HIS A 144 -0.73 -12.69 -10.45
C HIS A 144 -1.78 -12.92 -11.54
N PHE A 145 -1.93 -11.96 -12.47
CA PHE A 145 -2.87 -12.07 -13.56
C PHE A 145 -2.63 -13.36 -14.34
N LYS A 146 -3.68 -14.18 -14.45
CA LYS A 146 -3.70 -15.30 -15.39
C LYS A 146 -4.45 -14.81 -16.61
N PRO A 147 -3.84 -14.83 -17.81
CA PRO A 147 -4.53 -14.49 -19.04
C PRO A 147 -5.85 -15.24 -19.12
N ALA A 148 -6.91 -14.49 -19.35
CA ALA A 148 -8.29 -14.95 -19.35
C ALA A 148 -9.02 -14.36 -20.54
N TRP A 149 -10.01 -15.09 -21.04
CA TRP A 149 -10.87 -14.64 -22.11
C TRP A 149 -11.98 -13.72 -21.58
N ASP A 150 -12.50 -12.87 -22.44
CA ASP A 150 -13.58 -11.92 -22.13
C ASP A 150 -14.85 -12.54 -21.54
N HIS A 151 -15.16 -13.79 -21.91
CA HIS A 151 -16.29 -14.55 -21.39
C HIS A 151 -16.04 -15.19 -20.01
N GLU A 152 -14.80 -15.14 -19.48
CA GLU A 152 -14.46 -15.65 -18.15
C GLU A 152 -14.79 -14.61 -17.07
N THR A 153 -16.07 -14.59 -16.66
CA THR A 153 -16.64 -13.54 -15.80
C THR A 153 -16.02 -13.42 -14.41
N ASP A 154 -15.42 -14.49 -13.88
CA ASP A 154 -14.83 -14.46 -12.53
C ASP A 154 -13.62 -13.54 -12.44
N VAL A 155 -12.86 -13.41 -13.53
CA VAL A 155 -11.67 -12.57 -13.62
C VAL A 155 -12.05 -11.12 -13.90
N HIS A 156 -12.99 -10.91 -14.82
CA HIS A 156 -13.28 -9.57 -15.36
C HIS A 156 -14.43 -8.84 -14.67
N ASP A 157 -15.39 -9.56 -14.07
CA ASP A 157 -16.64 -9.03 -13.49
C ASP A 157 -17.05 -9.68 -12.15
N GLY A 158 -16.09 -10.30 -11.47
CA GLY A 158 -16.29 -11.00 -10.20
C GLY A 158 -16.74 -10.10 -9.03
N LYS A 159 -16.97 -10.70 -7.86
CA LYS A 159 -17.47 -9.99 -6.66
C LYS A 159 -16.60 -8.79 -6.26
N TRP A 160 -15.28 -8.94 -6.32
CA TRP A 160 -14.35 -7.88 -5.93
C TRP A 160 -14.31 -6.72 -6.94
N ILE A 161 -14.59 -6.99 -8.22
CA ILE A 161 -14.73 -5.98 -9.28
C ILE A 161 -15.94 -5.09 -9.00
N LYS A 162 -17.07 -5.70 -8.62
CA LYS A 162 -18.29 -4.97 -8.24
C LYS A 162 -18.06 -4.11 -7.00
N GLU A 163 -17.34 -4.64 -6.03
CA GLU A 163 -16.94 -3.89 -4.84
C GLU A 163 -16.04 -2.70 -5.22
N LEU A 164 -15.03 -2.90 -6.07
CA LEU A 164 -14.13 -1.85 -6.54
C LEU A 164 -14.87 -0.77 -7.33
N LYS A 165 -15.77 -1.16 -8.23
CA LYS A 165 -16.62 -0.24 -9.00
C LYS A 165 -17.47 0.68 -8.12
N ALA A 166 -17.84 0.23 -6.91
CA ALA A 166 -18.57 1.06 -5.95
C ALA A 166 -17.67 2.06 -5.19
N ARG A 167 -16.34 1.95 -5.31
CA ARG A 167 -15.35 2.78 -4.62
C ARG A 167 -14.63 3.77 -5.52
N VAL A 168 -14.51 3.45 -6.81
CA VAL A 168 -13.69 4.19 -7.76
C VAL A 168 -14.55 4.89 -8.81
N SER A 169 -14.15 6.11 -9.17
CA SER A 169 -14.69 6.78 -10.34
C SER A 169 -14.13 6.14 -11.60
N ILE A 170 -15.02 5.71 -12.49
CA ILE A 170 -14.70 5.19 -13.82
C ILE A 170 -14.96 6.30 -14.83
N SER A 171 -14.17 6.34 -15.91
CA SER A 171 -14.34 7.31 -16.99
C SER A 171 -15.72 7.13 -17.65
N ALA A 172 -16.44 8.24 -17.86
CA ALA A 172 -17.74 8.23 -18.53
C ALA A 172 -17.65 7.73 -19.99
N GLY A 173 -16.47 7.84 -20.61
CA GLY A 173 -16.20 7.32 -21.95
C GLY A 173 -16.13 5.79 -22.01
N TYR A 174 -15.96 5.10 -20.88
CA TYR A 174 -15.85 3.65 -20.84
C TYR A 174 -17.23 2.98 -20.86
N GLN A 175 -17.61 2.41 -22.00
CA GLN A 175 -18.94 1.81 -22.23
C GLN A 175 -18.92 0.27 -22.30
N SER A 176 -17.74 -0.34 -22.22
CA SER A 176 -17.61 -1.80 -22.28
C SER A 176 -18.00 -2.47 -20.95
N LYS A 177 -18.45 -3.72 -21.02
CA LYS A 177 -18.68 -4.57 -19.84
C LYS A 177 -17.38 -5.12 -19.25
N PHE A 178 -16.28 -5.07 -19.98
CA PHE A 178 -15.01 -5.67 -19.59
C PHE A 178 -14.27 -4.82 -18.53
N MET A 179 -14.63 -4.96 -17.25
CA MET A 179 -14.14 -4.01 -16.25
C MET A 179 -12.64 -4.14 -15.95
N PHE A 180 -12.11 -5.34 -15.68
CA PHE A 180 -10.70 -5.50 -15.36
C PHE A 180 -9.86 -6.01 -16.54
N PRO A 181 -8.70 -5.41 -16.85
CA PRO A 181 -8.15 -4.19 -16.22
C PRO A 181 -8.71 -2.89 -16.82
N TYR A 182 -9.26 -2.92 -18.03
CA TYR A 182 -9.45 -1.72 -18.87
C TYR A 182 -10.40 -0.67 -18.29
N GLY A 183 -11.54 -1.07 -17.75
CA GLY A 183 -12.50 -0.14 -17.14
C GLY A 183 -11.98 0.57 -15.89
N PHE A 184 -10.85 0.13 -15.32
CA PHE A 184 -10.20 0.80 -14.19
C PHE A 184 -8.98 1.64 -14.59
N MET A 185 -8.67 1.77 -15.88
CA MET A 185 -7.53 2.58 -16.37
C MET A 185 -7.91 4.06 -16.40
N THR A 186 -8.10 4.62 -15.22
CA THR A 186 -8.61 5.98 -14.99
C THR A 186 -7.83 6.65 -13.87
N TYR A 187 -7.74 7.98 -13.89
CA TYR A 187 -7.20 8.75 -12.78
C TYR A 187 -7.95 8.45 -11.49
N GLY A 188 -9.28 8.32 -11.55
CA GLY A 188 -10.10 7.99 -10.40
C GLY A 188 -9.63 6.74 -9.65
N CYS A 189 -9.21 5.71 -10.38
CA CYS A 189 -8.64 4.50 -9.78
C CYS A 189 -7.25 4.71 -9.18
N ALA A 190 -6.37 5.44 -9.87
CA ALA A 190 -5.03 5.75 -9.38
C ALA A 190 -5.07 6.62 -8.11
N LYS A 191 -5.93 7.65 -8.10
CA LYS A 191 -6.20 8.53 -6.95
C LYS A 191 -6.73 7.73 -5.77
N TRP A 192 -7.77 6.92 -5.99
CA TRP A 192 -8.34 6.08 -4.96
C TRP A 192 -7.31 5.15 -4.31
N ALA A 193 -6.38 4.59 -5.08
CA ALA A 193 -5.33 3.71 -4.55
C ALA A 193 -4.39 4.45 -3.58
N VAL A 194 -3.93 5.65 -3.96
CA VAL A 194 -3.06 6.50 -3.13
C VAL A 194 -3.77 6.95 -1.86
N GLU A 195 -5.00 7.44 -1.99
CA GLU A 195 -5.80 7.90 -0.85
C GLU A 195 -6.12 6.75 0.11
N SER A 196 -6.45 5.57 -0.42
CA SER A 196 -6.72 4.38 0.39
C SER A 196 -5.51 3.95 1.23
N ALA A 197 -4.31 4.01 0.66
CA ALA A 197 -3.08 3.73 1.40
C ALA A 197 -2.82 4.77 2.50
N GLY A 198 -2.98 6.06 2.19
CA GLY A 198 -2.83 7.15 3.15
C GLY A 198 -3.84 7.08 4.30
N MET A 199 -5.13 6.92 3.98
CA MET A 199 -6.20 6.77 4.97
C MET A 199 -5.98 5.58 5.90
N PHE A 200 -5.55 4.44 5.34
CA PHE A 200 -5.24 3.27 6.15
C PHE A 200 -4.04 3.48 7.05
N SER A 201 -2.94 4.06 6.56
CA SER A 201 -1.76 4.35 7.37
C SER A 201 -2.09 5.27 8.53
N ALA A 202 -2.80 6.36 8.27
CA ALA A 202 -3.24 7.29 9.32
C ALA A 202 -4.12 6.59 10.37
N ASN A 203 -5.08 5.78 9.92
CA ASN A 203 -5.96 5.03 10.82
C ASN A 203 -5.18 4.02 11.68
N PHE A 204 -4.27 3.26 11.07
CA PHE A 204 -3.50 2.23 11.76
C PHE A 204 -2.49 2.84 12.73
N SER A 205 -1.75 3.87 12.30
CA SER A 205 -0.80 4.58 13.16
C SER A 205 -1.49 5.18 14.39
N ALA A 206 -2.69 5.75 14.22
CA ALA A 206 -3.49 6.24 15.34
C ALA A 206 -3.94 5.10 16.28
N LEU A 207 -4.35 3.95 15.72
CA LEU A 207 -4.78 2.78 16.50
C LEU A 207 -3.68 2.28 17.45
N ILE A 208 -2.45 2.21 16.97
CA ILE A 208 -1.31 1.65 17.73
C ILE A 208 -0.45 2.71 18.42
N GLY A 209 -0.76 4.00 18.25
CA GLY A 209 -0.07 5.10 18.92
C GLY A 209 1.33 5.38 18.39
N VAL A 210 1.57 5.20 17.08
CA VAL A 210 2.86 5.53 16.43
C VAL A 210 2.69 6.69 15.46
N ARG A 211 3.81 7.32 15.07
CA ARG A 211 3.81 8.35 14.03
C ARG A 211 3.42 7.74 12.67
N ASP A 212 2.49 8.38 11.97
CA ASP A 212 2.22 8.07 10.57
C ASP A 212 3.36 8.60 9.68
N ARG A 213 3.97 7.71 8.90
CA ARG A 213 5.04 8.05 7.94
C ARG A 213 4.52 8.41 6.57
N LEU A 214 3.34 7.91 6.22
CA LEU A 214 2.72 8.16 4.93
C LEU A 214 1.95 9.49 4.95
N ALA A 215 1.74 10.08 6.14
CA ALA A 215 1.32 11.46 6.30
C ALA A 215 2.30 12.42 5.61
N GLY A 216 1.82 13.13 4.59
CA GLY A 216 2.62 14.11 3.83
C GLY A 216 2.92 13.72 2.37
N GLY A 217 2.20 12.77 1.78
CA GLY A 217 2.08 12.72 0.32
C GLY A 217 1.47 14.02 -0.19
N ASP A 218 1.99 14.59 -1.27
CA ASP A 218 1.39 15.80 -1.85
C ASP A 218 -0.09 15.53 -2.14
N ALA A 219 -0.95 16.52 -1.89
CA ALA A 219 -2.35 16.42 -2.24
C ALA A 219 -2.48 16.11 -3.74
N LEU A 220 -3.27 15.08 -4.06
CA LEU A 220 -3.62 14.78 -5.45
C LEU A 220 -4.71 15.77 -5.92
N PRO A 221 -4.65 16.23 -7.18
CA PRO A 221 -5.64 17.14 -7.75
C PRO A 221 -7.06 16.55 -7.76
#